data_AF-A0A7S3T922-F1
#
_entry.id   AF-A0A7S3T922-F1
#
_cell.length_a   1.000
_cell.length_b   1.000
_cell.length_c   1.000
_cell.angle_alpha   90.00
_cell.angle_beta   90.00
_cell.angle_gamma   90.00
#
_symmetry.space_group_name_H-M   'P 1'
#
loop_
_entity.id
_entity.type
_entity.pdbx_description
1 polymer ?
#
loop_
_entity_poly.entity_id
_entity_poly.type
_entity_poly.pdbx_seq_one_letter_code
_entity_poly.pdbx_strand_id
1 'polypeptide(L)'
;EENEEEEEVGEVCVWCAGLNHTGGGEGGEPDVFLCDAAGCGRAVCERCIRSNLGGEAADAVREAEPWLCYVCEPAPLARLAKRCAALVARRNKISLKRSRREARWHAAAPAGRGVSDLPSRAFTSSQDLDDVDDGAAGGAALLAGDGRTGGDSRTGGGGGGARAKS
;
A
#
# COMPACT_ATOMS: atom_id res chain seq x y z
N GLU A 1 14.51 36.62 -36.90
CA GLU A 1 15.05 35.96 -35.70
C GLU A 1 13.85 35.72 -34.81
N GLU A 2 13.42 34.46 -34.76
CA GLU A 2 12.28 34.05 -33.94
C GLU A 2 12.75 34.06 -32.50
N ASN A 3 12.08 34.86 -31.67
CA ASN A 3 12.33 34.96 -30.24
C ASN A 3 11.90 33.61 -29.63
N GLU A 4 12.87 32.76 -29.31
CA GLU A 4 12.63 31.54 -28.54
C GLU A 4 12.11 32.00 -27.18
N GLU A 5 10.80 31.84 -26.96
CA GLU A 5 10.21 31.96 -25.63
C GLU A 5 10.83 30.84 -24.80
N GLU A 6 11.92 31.15 -24.09
CA GLU A 6 12.41 30.36 -22.97
C GLU A 6 11.24 30.24 -21.98
N GLU A 7 10.43 29.19 -22.13
CA GLU A 7 9.45 28.82 -21.13
C GLU A 7 10.23 28.65 -19.83
N GLU A 8 10.02 29.57 -18.89
CA GLU A 8 10.55 29.50 -17.54
C GLU A 8 9.91 28.29 -16.84
N VAL A 9 10.53 27.12 -17.03
CA VAL A 9 9.98 25.86 -16.53
C VAL A 9 10.24 25.77 -15.03
N GLY A 10 9.23 26.16 -14.23
CA GLY A 10 9.01 25.57 -12.92
C GLY A 10 8.80 26.48 -11.71
N GLU A 11 8.15 27.64 -11.79
CA GLU A 11 7.90 28.43 -10.55
C GLU A 11 6.79 27.85 -9.65
N VAL A 12 5.96 26.95 -10.19
CA VAL A 12 4.78 26.43 -9.49
C VAL A 12 5.06 25.05 -8.89
N CYS A 13 4.88 24.93 -7.57
CA CYS A 13 5.01 23.66 -6.87
C CYS A 13 4.06 22.60 -7.44
N VAL A 14 4.63 21.48 -7.91
CA VAL A 14 3.86 20.40 -8.56
C VAL A 14 3.02 19.57 -7.60
N TRP A 15 3.22 19.69 -6.28
CA TRP A 15 2.45 18.95 -5.27
C TRP A 15 1.17 19.65 -4.86
N CYS A 16 1.16 20.99 -4.85
CA CYS A 16 -0.01 21.77 -4.46
C CYS A 16 -0.58 22.63 -5.60
N ALA A 17 0.06 22.64 -6.77
CA ALA A 17 -0.33 23.49 -7.90
C ALA A 17 -0.50 24.97 -7.51
N GLY A 18 0.39 25.50 -6.65
CA GLY A 18 0.34 26.88 -6.16
C GLY A 18 -0.69 27.15 -5.04
N LEU A 19 -1.55 26.20 -4.69
CA LEU A 19 -2.64 26.41 -3.70
C LEU A 19 -2.13 26.70 -2.27
N ASN A 20 -0.93 26.21 -1.94
CA ASN A 20 -0.34 26.44 -0.62
C ASN A 20 0.41 27.78 -0.51
N HIS A 21 0.40 28.59 -1.57
CA HIS A 21 1.21 29.80 -1.74
C HIS A 21 0.40 31.10 -1.62
N THR A 22 -0.94 31.04 -1.61
CA THR A 22 -1.83 32.23 -1.69
C THR A 22 -2.43 32.67 -0.35
N GLY A 23 -1.76 32.40 0.78
CA GLY A 23 -2.31 32.61 2.13
C GLY A 23 -1.51 33.61 2.95
N GLY A 24 -1.94 34.88 2.92
CA GLY A 24 -1.27 36.05 3.49
C GLY A 24 -0.84 35.98 4.96
N GLY A 25 0.34 36.56 5.18
CA GLY A 25 0.93 36.96 6.46
C GLY A 25 2.34 37.46 6.19
N GLU A 26 2.50 38.78 6.06
CA GLU A 26 3.77 39.54 5.94
C GLU A 26 4.92 38.86 5.14
N GLY A 27 4.90 39.04 3.82
CA GLY A 27 6.11 39.41 3.08
C GLY A 27 7.19 38.35 2.80
N GLY A 28 6.82 37.11 2.46
CA GLY A 28 7.79 36.14 1.90
C GLY A 28 7.24 35.39 0.70
N GLU A 29 7.98 35.35 -0.40
CA GLU A 29 7.81 34.30 -1.41
C GLU A 29 8.08 32.94 -0.74
N PRO A 30 7.23 31.94 -0.95
CA PRO A 30 7.44 30.61 -0.39
C PRO A 30 8.67 29.97 -1.01
N ASP A 31 9.59 29.46 -0.18
CA ASP A 31 10.77 28.73 -0.65
C ASP A 31 10.34 27.55 -1.55
N VAL A 32 10.66 27.66 -2.83
CA VAL A 32 10.41 26.66 -3.87
C VAL A 32 11.75 26.13 -4.36
N PHE A 33 11.91 24.80 -4.31
CA PHE A 33 13.11 24.14 -4.80
C PHE A 33 12.91 23.70 -6.24
N LEU A 34 13.79 24.13 -7.13
CA LEU A 34 13.82 23.78 -8.55
C LEU A 34 14.74 22.57 -8.78
N CYS A 35 14.30 21.61 -9.59
CA CYS A 35 15.14 20.45 -9.91
C CYS A 35 16.30 20.83 -10.84
N ASP A 36 17.53 20.50 -10.46
CA ASP A 36 18.74 20.77 -11.27
C ASP A 36 18.96 19.77 -12.43
N ALA A 37 18.08 18.79 -12.61
CA ALA A 37 18.18 17.86 -13.73
C ALA A 37 17.81 18.58 -15.03
N ALA A 38 18.72 18.52 -16.01
CA ALA A 38 18.51 19.08 -17.35
C ALA A 38 17.18 18.63 -17.95
N GLY A 39 16.31 19.59 -18.30
CA GLY A 39 15.00 19.35 -18.91
C GLY A 39 13.90 18.86 -17.95
N CYS A 40 14.09 18.91 -16.63
CA CYS A 40 13.08 18.45 -15.67
C CYS A 40 12.00 19.51 -15.39
N GLY A 41 12.41 20.73 -15.04
CA GLY A 41 11.52 21.87 -14.79
C GLY A 41 10.50 21.68 -13.65
N ARG A 42 10.70 20.66 -12.80
CA ARG A 42 9.81 20.39 -11.65
C ARG A 42 10.27 21.17 -10.44
N ALA A 43 9.29 21.67 -9.69
CA ALA A 43 9.54 22.38 -8.46
C ALA A 43 8.64 21.91 -7.32
N VAL A 44 9.16 21.96 -6.10
CA VAL A 44 8.41 21.57 -4.89
C VAL A 44 8.66 22.62 -3.81
N CYS A 45 7.59 23.13 -3.20
CA CYS A 45 7.72 24.08 -2.10
C CYS A 45 8.06 23.40 -0.79
N GLU A 46 8.79 24.13 0.06
CA GLU A 46 9.24 23.65 1.35
C GLU A 46 8.08 23.17 2.23
N ARG A 47 6.95 23.90 2.21
CA ARG A 47 5.74 23.51 2.94
C ARG A 47 5.25 22.12 2.53
N CYS A 48 5.28 21.82 1.23
CA CYS A 48 4.88 20.52 0.71
C CYS A 48 5.85 19.42 1.14
N ILE A 49 7.16 19.68 1.11
CA ILE A 49 8.18 18.74 1.60
C ILE A 49 7.96 18.46 3.08
N ARG A 50 7.83 19.50 3.91
CA ARG A 50 7.63 19.36 5.36
C ARG A 50 6.34 18.60 5.69
N SER A 51 5.24 18.90 5.01
CA SER A 51 3.95 18.26 5.27
C SER A 51 3.89 16.79 4.85
N ASN A 52 4.64 16.38 3.83
CA ASN A 52 4.60 15.00 3.32
C ASN A 52 5.75 14.12 3.80
N LEU A 53 6.96 14.69 3.92
CA LEU A 53 8.21 13.97 4.18
C LEU A 53 8.84 14.34 5.53
N GLY A 54 8.39 15.42 6.18
CA GLY A 54 8.90 15.88 7.46
C GLY A 54 9.96 16.98 7.37
N GLY A 55 10.35 17.53 8.53
CA GLY A 55 11.34 18.62 8.62
C GLY A 55 12.73 18.20 8.15
N GLU A 56 13.18 16.99 8.52
CA GLU A 56 14.47 16.43 8.11
C GLU A 56 14.66 16.39 6.58
N ALA A 57 13.59 16.10 5.85
CA ALA A 57 13.61 16.09 4.39
C ALA A 57 13.69 17.51 3.83
N ALA A 58 13.03 18.49 4.45
CA ALA A 58 13.12 19.88 4.03
C ALA A 58 14.54 20.45 4.28
N ASP A 59 15.14 20.13 5.42
CA ASP A 59 16.50 20.54 5.76
C ASP A 59 17.51 19.92 4.78
N ALA A 60 17.39 18.61 4.49
CA ALA A 60 18.23 17.92 3.52
C ALA A 60 18.13 18.51 2.10
N VAL A 61 16.96 19.01 1.68
CA VAL A 61 16.81 19.67 0.38
C VAL A 61 17.46 21.05 0.37
N ARG A 62 17.39 21.82 1.46
CA ARG A 62 18.07 23.12 1.56
C ARG A 62 19.59 23.03 1.51
N GLU A 63 20.14 21.95 2.03
CA GLU A 63 21.59 21.72 2.06
C GLU A 63 22.12 21.05 0.79
N ALA A 64 21.24 20.58 -0.10
CA ALA A 64 21.62 19.87 -1.31
C ALA A 64 21.93 20.83 -2.46
N GLU A 65 23.16 20.79 -2.98
CA GLU A 65 23.53 21.36 -4.27
C GLU A 65 24.40 20.37 -5.06
N PRO A 66 23.94 19.81 -6.20
CA PRO A 66 22.62 20.02 -6.82
C PRO A 66 21.49 19.25 -6.12
N TRP A 67 20.25 19.76 -6.20
CA TRP A 67 19.05 19.05 -5.76
C TRP A 67 18.29 18.44 -6.94
N LEU A 68 17.97 17.14 -6.82
CA LEU A 68 17.13 16.42 -7.77
C LEU A 68 15.75 16.18 -7.17
N CYS A 69 14.70 16.53 -7.92
CA CYS A 69 13.33 16.29 -7.48
C CYS A 69 13.07 14.79 -7.31
N TYR A 70 12.03 14.46 -6.54
CA TYR A 70 11.67 13.08 -6.21
C TYR A 70 11.19 12.21 -7.40
N VAL A 71 11.12 12.77 -8.61
CA VAL A 71 10.91 12.03 -9.87
C VAL A 71 12.26 11.65 -10.50
N CYS A 72 13.22 12.58 -10.52
CA CYS A 72 14.58 12.34 -11.01
C CYS A 72 15.37 11.44 -10.07
N GLU A 73 15.23 11.66 -8.76
CA GLU A 73 15.84 10.84 -7.72
C GLU A 73 14.76 10.29 -6.77
N PRO A 74 14.19 9.09 -7.06
CA PRO A 74 13.13 8.51 -6.25
C PRO A 74 13.64 7.82 -4.97
N ALA A 75 14.97 7.73 -4.76
CA ALA A 75 15.56 7.02 -3.63
C ALA A 75 15.04 7.48 -2.26
N PRO A 76 14.86 8.79 -1.98
CA PRO A 76 14.28 9.27 -0.71
C PRO A 76 12.85 8.76 -0.46
N LEU A 77 12.10 8.46 -1.52
CA LEU A 77 10.72 7.96 -1.41
C LEU A 77 10.63 6.43 -1.29
N ALA A 78 11.74 5.69 -1.40
CA ALA A 78 11.72 4.22 -1.50
C ALA A 78 11.00 3.55 -0.32
N ARG A 79 11.21 4.04 0.91
CA ARG A 79 10.53 3.51 2.10
C ARG A 79 9.02 3.77 2.06
N LEU A 80 8.61 4.97 1.67
CA LEU A 80 7.19 5.32 1.54
C LEU A 80 6.53 4.50 0.43
N ALA A 81 7.17 4.38 -0.73
CA ALA A 81 6.69 3.59 -1.86
C ALA A 81 6.46 2.12 -1.47
N LYS A 82 7.40 1.49 -0.75
CA LYS A 82 7.26 0.12 -0.23
C LYS A 82 6.04 -0.03 0.69
N ARG A 83 5.84 0.92 1.61
CA ARG A 83 4.68 0.91 2.51
C ARG A 83 3.37 1.06 1.73
N CYS A 84 3.31 1.99 0.80
CA CYS A 84 2.14 2.19 -0.05
C CYS A 84 1.83 0.93 -0.89
N ALA A 85 2.85 0.31 -1.48
CA ALA A 85 2.71 -0.93 -2.23
C ALA A 85 2.12 -2.07 -1.37
N ALA A 86 2.60 -2.23 -0.13
CA ALA A 86 2.07 -3.22 0.80
C ALA A 86 0.59 -2.96 1.16
N LEU A 87 0.22 -1.69 1.40
CA LEU A 87 -1.16 -1.30 1.69
C LEU A 87 -2.08 -1.54 0.49
N VAL A 88 -1.65 -1.17 -0.72
CA VAL A 88 -2.41 -1.39 -1.95
C VAL A 88 -2.56 -2.90 -2.21
N ALA A 89 -1.50 -3.69 -2.06
CA ALA A 89 -1.56 -5.14 -2.19
C ALA A 89 -2.55 -5.75 -1.18
N ARG A 90 -2.53 -5.30 0.08
CA ARG A 90 -3.49 -5.73 1.11
C ARG A 90 -4.92 -5.38 0.71
N ARG A 91 -5.17 -4.13 0.30
CA ARG A 91 -6.48 -3.68 -0.19
C ARG A 91 -6.98 -4.52 -1.35
N ASN A 92 -6.10 -4.81 -2.31
CA ASN A 92 -6.44 -5.61 -3.49
C ASN A 92 -6.75 -7.06 -3.11
N LYS A 93 -6.00 -7.66 -2.17
CA LYS A 93 -6.32 -8.99 -1.62
C LYS A 93 -7.70 -9.04 -0.98
N ILE A 94 -8.04 -8.05 -0.14
CA ILE A 94 -9.36 -7.94 0.51
C ILE A 94 -10.46 -7.80 -0.55
N SER A 95 -10.25 -6.93 -1.55
CA SER A 95 -11.20 -6.74 -2.66
C SER A 95 -11.43 -8.02 -3.47
N LEU A 96 -10.36 -8.76 -3.79
CA LEU A 96 -10.45 -10.02 -4.52
C LEU A 96 -11.18 -11.10 -3.70
N LYS A 97 -10.87 -11.23 -2.40
CA LYS A 97 -11.58 -12.14 -1.49
C LYS A 97 -13.07 -11.82 -1.46
N ARG A 98 -13.45 -10.53 -1.37
CA ARG A 98 -14.84 -10.07 -1.43
C ARG A 98 -15.51 -10.48 -2.74
N SER A 99 -14.90 -10.16 -3.89
CA SER A 99 -15.45 -10.49 -5.20
C SER A 99 -15.64 -12.01 -5.40
N ARG A 100 -14.69 -12.83 -4.93
CA ARG A 100 -14.81 -14.30 -4.98
C ARG A 100 -15.97 -14.83 -4.13
N ARG A 101 -16.20 -14.22 -2.96
CA ARG A 101 -17.31 -14.60 -2.07
C ARG A 101 -18.65 -14.20 -2.65
N GLU A 102 -18.74 -13.00 -3.23
CA GLU A 102 -19.93 -12.55 -3.97
C GLU A 102 -20.23 -13.49 -5.16
N ALA A 103 -19.22 -13.83 -5.96
CA ALA A 103 -19.39 -14.76 -7.08
C ALA A 103 -19.84 -16.16 -6.61
N ARG A 104 -19.23 -16.69 -5.54
CA ARG A 104 -19.64 -17.96 -4.92
C ARG A 104 -21.08 -17.93 -4.42
N TRP A 105 -21.49 -16.82 -3.79
CA TRP A 105 -22.87 -16.63 -3.35
C TRP A 105 -23.84 -16.65 -4.53
N HIS A 106 -23.56 -15.88 -5.59
CA HIS A 106 -24.39 -15.86 -6.78
C HIS A 106 -24.48 -17.21 -7.50
N ALA A 107 -23.40 -18.01 -7.49
CA ALA A 107 -23.40 -19.34 -8.06
C ALA A 107 -24.15 -20.40 -7.21
N ALA A 108 -24.18 -20.23 -5.89
CA ALA A 108 -24.77 -21.18 -4.94
C ALA A 108 -26.18 -20.80 -4.46
N ALA A 109 -26.64 -19.57 -4.74
CA ALA A 109 -27.95 -19.12 -4.33
C ALA A 109 -29.05 -19.82 -5.15
N PRO A 110 -30.06 -20.43 -4.51
CA PRO A 110 -31.25 -20.87 -5.23
C PRO A 110 -31.95 -19.66 -5.84
N ALA A 111 -32.62 -19.88 -6.99
CA ALA A 111 -33.33 -18.83 -7.71
C ALA A 111 -34.26 -18.06 -6.77
N GLY A 112 -34.03 -16.74 -6.64
CA GLY A 112 -34.90 -15.83 -5.87
C GLY A 112 -34.27 -15.10 -4.67
N ARG A 113 -32.98 -15.29 -4.34
CA ARG A 113 -32.28 -14.45 -3.34
C ARG A 113 -31.44 -13.35 -3.99
N GLY A 114 -31.61 -12.11 -3.52
CA GLY A 114 -30.93 -10.93 -4.05
C GLY A 114 -29.61 -10.62 -3.34
N VAL A 115 -28.86 -9.63 -3.84
CA VAL A 115 -27.64 -9.10 -3.20
C VAL A 115 -27.93 -8.53 -1.80
N SER A 116 -29.17 -8.11 -1.56
CA SER A 116 -29.68 -7.53 -0.32
C SER A 116 -29.78 -8.54 0.83
N ASP A 117 -29.80 -9.85 0.52
CA ASP A 117 -29.93 -10.93 1.48
C ASP A 117 -28.57 -11.46 1.98
N LEU A 118 -27.44 -10.87 1.54
CA LEU A 118 -26.13 -11.23 2.08
C LEU A 118 -26.06 -10.86 3.58
N PRO A 119 -25.74 -11.81 4.47
CA PRO A 119 -25.65 -11.51 5.89
C PRO A 119 -24.55 -10.49 6.16
N SER A 120 -24.89 -9.36 6.80
CA SER A 120 -23.99 -8.23 7.08
C SER A 120 -22.71 -8.63 7.85
N ARG A 121 -22.77 -9.67 8.69
CA ARG A 121 -21.60 -10.25 9.40
C ARG A 121 -20.59 -10.96 8.49
N ALA A 122 -20.92 -11.17 7.21
CA ALA A 122 -19.99 -11.64 6.20
C ALA A 122 -18.95 -10.57 5.82
N PHE A 123 -19.19 -9.30 6.16
CA PHE A 123 -18.46 -8.17 5.59
C PHE A 123 -17.33 -7.60 6.46
N THR A 124 -17.33 -7.89 7.76
CA THR A 124 -16.33 -7.35 8.70
C THR A 124 -15.93 -8.42 9.72
N SER A 125 -15.07 -9.37 9.33
CA SER A 125 -14.35 -10.15 10.34
C SER A 125 -12.88 -9.77 10.26
N SER A 126 -12.33 -9.28 11.38
CA SER A 126 -10.88 -9.08 11.56
C SER A 126 -10.07 -10.32 11.19
N GLN A 127 -10.68 -11.50 11.15
CA GLN A 127 -10.06 -12.77 10.76
C GLN A 127 -9.48 -12.78 9.33
N ASP A 128 -9.87 -11.86 8.45
CA ASP A 128 -9.24 -11.73 7.13
C ASP A 128 -7.86 -11.04 7.17
N LEU A 129 -7.48 -10.45 8.32
CA LEU A 129 -6.19 -9.79 8.56
C LEU A 129 -5.11 -10.74 9.08
N ASP A 130 -5.47 -11.93 9.56
CA ASP A 130 -4.57 -12.88 10.23
C ASP A 130 -3.92 -13.92 9.27
N ASP A 131 -4.26 -13.91 7.98
CA ASP A 131 -3.68 -14.81 6.94
C ASP A 131 -2.44 -14.19 6.26
N VAL A 132 -1.48 -13.74 7.07
CA VAL A 132 -0.13 -13.35 6.62
C VAL A 132 0.85 -14.46 6.99
N ASP A 133 0.85 -15.52 6.18
CA ASP A 133 1.93 -16.50 6.17
C ASP A 133 3.18 -15.86 5.52
N ASP A 134 4.17 -15.56 6.35
CA ASP A 134 5.51 -15.12 5.97
C ASP A 134 6.35 -16.41 5.78
N GLY A 135 6.22 -17.02 4.60
CA GLY A 135 6.78 -18.34 4.30
C GLY A 135 7.63 -18.37 3.03
N ALA A 136 8.75 -17.65 3.03
CA ALA A 136 9.79 -17.80 2.01
C ALA A 136 10.74 -18.97 2.36
N ALA A 137 10.54 -20.13 1.73
CA ALA A 137 11.52 -21.20 1.44
C ALA A 137 10.73 -22.34 0.75
N GLY A 138 11.07 -22.95 -0.38
CA GLY A 138 12.27 -23.04 -1.19
C GLY A 138 12.16 -24.37 -1.94
N GLY A 139 12.67 -24.44 -3.18
CA GLY A 139 13.13 -25.70 -3.77
C GLY A 139 12.10 -26.59 -4.48
N ALA A 140 12.38 -26.87 -5.75
CA ALA A 140 11.74 -27.85 -6.60
C ALA A 140 12.09 -29.31 -6.23
N ALA A 141 11.17 -30.25 -6.49
CA ALA A 141 11.40 -31.65 -6.92
C ALA A 141 10.02 -32.29 -7.27
N LEU A 142 9.68 -32.56 -8.53
CA LEU A 142 9.99 -33.75 -9.35
C LEU A 142 9.52 -35.11 -8.75
N LEU A 143 8.42 -35.61 -9.34
CA LEU A 143 8.09 -36.98 -9.83
C LEU A 143 8.22 -38.25 -8.93
N ALA A 144 7.25 -39.16 -9.20
CA ALA A 144 7.12 -40.59 -8.85
C ALA A 144 6.67 -40.90 -7.42
N GLY A 145 5.82 -41.90 -7.11
CA GLY A 145 5.22 -43.01 -7.85
C GLY A 145 4.37 -43.86 -6.88
N ASP A 146 3.61 -44.82 -7.42
CA ASP A 146 2.74 -45.82 -6.78
C ASP A 146 3.20 -46.46 -5.45
N GLY A 147 2.24 -46.83 -4.58
CA GLY A 147 2.53 -47.67 -3.40
C GLY A 147 1.39 -47.97 -2.43
N ARG A 148 0.63 -49.02 -2.73
CA ARG A 148 -0.26 -49.89 -1.94
C ARG A 148 -0.17 -49.96 -0.38
N THR A 149 -1.36 -50.22 0.19
CA THR A 149 -1.77 -51.13 1.30
C THR A 149 -1.56 -50.79 2.79
N GLY A 150 -2.69 -50.73 3.51
CA GLY A 150 -2.99 -51.66 4.63
C GLY A 150 -2.69 -51.19 6.06
N GLY A 151 -3.68 -51.31 6.96
CA GLY A 151 -3.43 -51.30 8.40
C GLY A 151 -4.59 -50.80 9.26
N ASP A 152 -5.45 -51.72 9.67
CA ASP A 152 -6.58 -51.54 10.58
C ASP A 152 -6.13 -51.60 12.07
N SER A 153 -7.02 -51.14 12.95
CA SER A 153 -7.24 -51.59 14.34
C SER A 153 -6.60 -50.90 15.58
N ARG A 154 -7.53 -50.41 16.44
CA ARG A 154 -7.63 -50.60 17.92
C ARG A 154 -6.64 -49.80 18.81
N THR A 155 -6.88 -49.36 20.05
CA THR A 155 -7.98 -49.40 21.05
C THR A 155 -7.54 -48.54 22.26
N GLY A 156 -8.50 -48.04 23.06
CA GLY A 156 -8.35 -47.73 24.50
C GLY A 156 -8.01 -46.27 24.82
N GLY A 157 -8.59 -45.61 25.82
CA GLY A 157 -9.45 -46.03 26.92
C GLY A 157 -9.06 -45.28 28.21
N GLY A 158 -10.05 -44.69 28.91
CA GLY A 158 -9.95 -44.19 30.30
C GLY A 158 -9.52 -42.72 30.44
N GLY A 159 -10.10 -41.90 31.32
CA GLY A 159 -11.11 -42.10 32.36
C GLY A 159 -10.99 -41.00 33.41
N GLY A 160 -12.13 -40.58 33.99
CA GLY A 160 -12.25 -39.87 35.29
C GLY A 160 -11.83 -38.39 35.31
N GLY A 161 -12.45 -37.46 36.01
CA GLY A 161 -13.50 -37.40 37.03
C GLY A 161 -13.55 -35.91 37.46
N ALA A 162 -14.73 -35.27 37.46
CA ALA A 162 -15.58 -35.02 38.63
C ALA A 162 -15.22 -33.78 39.50
N ARG A 163 -16.24 -32.92 39.68
CA ARG A 163 -16.57 -32.03 40.83
C ARG A 163 -15.69 -30.77 41.03
N ALA A 164 -16.21 -29.54 40.99
CA ALA A 164 -17.27 -28.84 41.75
C ALA A 164 -16.76 -28.13 43.03
N LYS A 165 -17.21 -26.86 43.17
CA LYS A 165 -17.14 -25.93 44.31
C LYS A 165 -15.78 -25.23 44.50
N SER A 166 -15.71 -23.94 44.81
CA SER A 166 -16.65 -23.08 45.56
C SER A 166 -16.76 -21.68 44.95
#